data_AF-A0A842XZE3-F1
#
_entry.id   AF-A0A842XZE3-F1
#
_cell.length_a   1.000
_cell.length_b   1.000
_cell.length_c   1.000
_cell.angle_alpha   90.00
_cell.angle_beta   90.00
_cell.angle_gamma   90.00
#
_symmetry.space_group_name_H-M   'P 1'
#
loop_
_entity.id
_entity.type
_entity.pdbx_description
1 polymer ?
#
loop_
_entity_poly.entity_id
_entity_poly.type
_entity_poly.pdbx_seq_one_letter_code
_entity_poly.pdbx_strand_id
1 'polypeptide(L)'
;MLGVVIEISSLVFGYFGAAIILYGGIVAAARTVIIEIRKGSESDYHDIRRVFTHRIIFGLDFLIAGDILKSIIAPTKDDIILLGAIVGIRTVLGYFLGKEISEFDEKK
;
A
#
# COMPACT_ATOMS: atom_id res chain seq x y z
N MET A 1 27.57 -13.57 2.32
CA MET A 1 26.43 -14.32 2.87
C MET A 1 25.32 -13.40 3.37
N LEU A 2 25.59 -12.44 4.25
CA LEU A 2 24.57 -11.50 4.76
C LEU A 2 23.85 -10.70 3.66
N GLY A 3 24.57 -10.17 2.67
CA GLY A 3 23.95 -9.43 1.55
C GLY A 3 22.92 -10.27 0.77
N VAL A 4 23.26 -11.53 0.46
CA VAL A 4 22.35 -12.45 -0.24
C VAL A 4 21.09 -12.75 0.58
N VAL A 5 21.22 -12.91 1.89
CA VAL A 5 20.07 -13.17 2.78
C VAL A 5 19.12 -11.97 2.82
N ILE A 6 19.66 -10.75 2.89
CA ILE A 6 18.86 -9.54 2.94
C ILE A 6 18.22 -9.26 1.57
N GLU A 7 18.91 -9.54 0.47
CA GLU A 7 18.37 -9.41 -0.89
C GLU A 7 17.18 -10.35 -1.13
N ILE A 8 17.32 -11.63 -0.74
CA ILE A 8 16.21 -12.60 -0.80
C ILE A 8 15.06 -12.14 0.08
N SER A 9 15.33 -11.67 1.30
CA SER A 9 14.31 -11.17 2.21
C SER A 9 13.57 -9.98 1.60
N SER A 10 14.30 -9.00 1.06
CA SER A 10 13.75 -7.82 0.39
C SER A 10 12.81 -8.20 -0.75
N LEU A 11 13.23 -9.15 -1.61
CA LEU A 11 12.39 -9.66 -2.68
C LEU A 11 11.12 -10.34 -2.17
N VAL A 12 11.21 -11.16 -1.12
CA VAL A 12 10.05 -11.82 -0.52
C VAL A 12 9.05 -10.79 0.01
N PHE A 13 9.52 -9.78 0.74
CA PHE A 13 8.69 -8.67 1.21
C PHE A 13 8.04 -7.91 0.05
N GLY A 14 8.82 -7.61 -0.99
CA GLY A 14 8.35 -6.95 -2.21
C GLY A 14 7.21 -7.71 -2.90
N TYR A 15 7.42 -9.01 -3.16
CA TYR A 15 6.40 -9.85 -3.79
C TYR A 15 5.14 -10.01 -2.93
N PHE A 16 5.29 -10.18 -1.61
CA PHE A 16 4.14 -10.28 -0.71
C PHE A 16 3.32 -8.99 -0.72
N GLY A 17 3.97 -7.84 -0.57
CA GLY A 17 3.30 -6.54 -0.61
C GLY A 17 2.57 -6.31 -1.93
N ALA A 18 3.24 -6.58 -3.05
CA ALA A 18 2.65 -6.46 -4.39
C ALA A 18 1.45 -7.41 -4.58
N ALA A 19 1.55 -8.66 -4.12
CA ALA A 19 0.48 -9.65 -4.22
C ALA A 19 -0.77 -9.22 -3.44
N ILE A 20 -0.60 -8.68 -2.23
CA ILE A 20 -1.69 -8.18 -1.40
C ILE A 20 -2.40 -6.99 -2.07
N ILE A 21 -1.64 -6.05 -2.61
CA ILE A 21 -2.19 -4.88 -3.32
C ILE A 21 -2.97 -5.32 -4.56
N LEU A 22 -2.37 -6.19 -5.39
CA LEU A 22 -3.02 -6.74 -6.58
C LEU A 22 -4.32 -7.47 -6.24
N TYR A 23 -4.28 -8.38 -5.26
CA TYR A 23 -5.46 -9.10 -4.82
C TYR A 23 -6.53 -8.16 -4.26
N GLY A 24 -6.13 -7.18 -3.45
CA GLY A 24 -7.01 -6.14 -2.95
C GLY A 24 -7.72 -5.37 -4.06
N GLY A 25 -6.96 -4.96 -5.08
CA GLY A 25 -7.47 -4.22 -6.24
C GLY A 25 -8.41 -5.04 -7.11
N ILE A 26 -8.06 -6.29 -7.41
CA ILE A 26 -8.92 -7.20 -8.19
C ILE A 26 -10.25 -7.42 -7.47
N VAL A 27 -10.22 -7.69 -6.17
CA VAL A 27 -11.45 -7.90 -5.38
C VAL A 27 -12.29 -6.64 -5.31
N ALA A 28 -11.66 -5.47 -5.11
CA ALA A 28 -12.36 -4.19 -5.09
C ALA A 28 -13.04 -3.91 -6.44
N ALA A 29 -12.30 -4.05 -7.54
CA ALA A 29 -12.83 -3.86 -8.89
C ALA A 29 -14.00 -4.80 -9.21
N ALA A 30 -13.85 -6.10 -8.90
CA ALA A 30 -14.91 -7.08 -9.12
C ALA A 30 -16.17 -6.74 -8.32
N ARG A 31 -16.02 -6.35 -7.05
CA ARG A 31 -17.15 -5.95 -6.20
C ARG A 31 -17.82 -4.68 -6.72
N THR A 32 -17.06 -3.66 -7.10
CA THR A 32 -17.62 -2.42 -7.67
C THR A 32 -18.49 -2.72 -8.89
N VAL A 33 -18.01 -3.56 -9.83
CA VAL A 33 -18.78 -3.95 -11.02
C VAL A 33 -20.07 -4.70 -10.65
N ILE A 34 -20.02 -5.61 -9.68
CA ILE A 34 -21.20 -6.37 -9.23
C ILE A 34 -22.25 -5.43 -8.62
N ILE A 35 -21.83 -4.43 -7.84
CA ILE A 35 -22.72 -3.49 -7.17
C ILE A 35 -23.37 -2.54 -8.16
N GLU A 36 -22.61 -2.06 -9.14
CA GLU A 36 -23.10 -1.23 -10.24
C GLU A 36 -24.23 -1.95 -11.02
N ILE A 37 -24.01 -3.22 -11.36
CA ILE A 37 -25.00 -4.05 -12.06
C ILE A 37 -26.25 -4.29 -11.19
N ARG A 38 -26.08 -4.40 -9.87
CA ARG A 38 -27.18 -4.67 -8.93
C ARG A 38 -27.90 -3.41 -8.44
N LYS A 39 -27.53 -2.21 -8.92
CA LYS A 39 -28.01 -0.91 -8.39
C LYS A 39 -27.87 -0.83 -6.87
N GLY A 40 -26.69 -1.19 -6.35
CA GLY A 40 -26.43 -1.14 -4.92
C GLY A 40 -26.38 0.28 -4.36
N SER A 41 -26.30 0.38 -3.02
CA SER A 41 -26.34 1.66 -2.30
C SER A 41 -24.96 2.30 -2.18
N GLU A 42 -24.89 3.62 -2.05
CA GLU A 42 -23.68 4.39 -1.71
C GLU A 42 -22.92 3.83 -0.49
N SER A 43 -23.63 3.21 0.47
CA SER A 43 -23.01 2.55 1.63
C SER A 43 -22.09 1.39 1.22
N ASP A 44 -22.46 0.62 0.18
CA ASP A 44 -21.67 -0.54 -0.22
C ASP A 44 -20.36 -0.15 -0.92
N TYR A 45 -20.35 1.00 -1.62
CA TYR A 45 -19.14 1.56 -2.21
C TYR A 45 -18.16 2.04 -1.14
N HIS A 46 -18.66 2.66 -0.06
CA HIS A 46 -17.84 3.04 1.09
C HIS A 46 -17.17 1.83 1.75
N ASP A 47 -17.90 0.73 1.91
CA ASP A 47 -17.34 -0.50 2.48
C ASP A 47 -16.26 -1.13 1.59
N ILE A 48 -16.48 -1.18 0.27
CA ILE A 48 -15.45 -1.66 -0.68
C ILE A 48 -14.20 -0.77 -0.58
N ARG A 49 -14.37 0.56 -0.62
CA ARG A 49 -13.25 1.51 -0.53
C ARG A 49 -12.50 1.33 0.79
N ARG A 50 -13.20 1.20 1.92
CA ARG A 50 -12.59 1.02 3.24
C ARG A 50 -11.73 -0.25 3.31
N VAL A 51 -12.28 -1.38 2.84
CA VAL A 51 -11.55 -2.66 2.82
C VAL A 51 -10.36 -2.61 1.86
N PHE A 52 -10.53 -1.99 0.70
CA PHE A 52 -9.46 -1.83 -0.28
C PHE A 52 -8.31 -0.98 0.25
N THR A 53 -8.61 0.17 0.84
CA THR A 53 -7.61 1.06 1.44
C THR A 53 -6.81 0.34 2.52
N HIS A 54 -7.46 -0.45 3.38
CA HIS A 54 -6.77 -1.21 4.43
C HIS A 54 -5.78 -2.23 3.84
N ARG A 55 -6.16 -2.90 2.73
CA ARG A 55 -5.28 -3.83 2.02
C ARG A 55 -4.10 -3.13 1.34
N ILE A 56 -4.31 -1.93 0.77
CA ILE A 56 -3.22 -1.13 0.20
C ILE A 56 -2.22 -0.76 1.28
N ILE A 57 -2.68 -0.20 2.40
CA ILE A 57 -1.81 0.24 3.49
C ILE A 57 -0.94 -0.91 3.97
N PHE A 58 -1.56 -2.08 4.20
CA PHE A 58 -0.86 -3.28 4.64
C PHE A 58 0.16 -3.76 3.60
N GLY A 59 -0.21 -3.88 2.32
CA GLY A 59 0.75 -4.30 1.28
C GLY A 59 1.92 -3.31 1.14
N LEU A 60 1.65 -2.02 1.33
CA LEU A 60 2.66 -0.97 1.30
C LEU A 60 3.65 -1.05 2.48
N ASP A 61 3.22 -1.55 3.65
CA ASP A 61 4.13 -1.82 4.77
C ASP A 61 5.16 -2.89 4.42
N PHE A 62 4.75 -3.95 3.70
CA PHE A 62 5.66 -4.98 3.22
C PHE A 62 6.62 -4.45 2.15
N LEU A 63 6.13 -3.65 1.20
CA LEU A 63 6.99 -3.04 0.18
C LEU A 63 8.09 -2.18 0.82
N ILE A 64 7.72 -1.34 1.78
CA ILE A 64 8.67 -0.50 2.52
C ILE A 64 9.65 -1.33 3.34
N ALA A 65 9.19 -2.39 4.01
CA ALA A 65 10.10 -3.28 4.72
C ALA A 65 11.15 -3.87 3.77
N GLY A 66 10.73 -4.27 2.57
CA GLY A 66 11.64 -4.73 1.51
C GLY A 66 12.65 -3.67 1.08
N ASP A 67 12.21 -2.44 0.85
CA ASP A 67 13.07 -1.33 0.44
C ASP A 67 14.08 -0.93 1.53
N ILE A 68 13.65 -0.89 2.80
CA ILE A 68 14.53 -0.63 3.95
C ILE A 68 15.63 -1.70 4.02
N LEU A 69 15.26 -2.98 3.92
CA LEU A 69 16.23 -4.09 3.91
C LEU A 69 17.26 -3.92 2.80
N LYS A 70 16.82 -3.53 1.59
CA LYS A 70 17.73 -3.29 0.46
C LYS A 70 18.71 -2.15 0.72
N SER A 71 18.26 -1.06 1.33
CA SER A 71 19.12 0.11 1.63
C SER A 71 20.22 -0.14 2.66
N ILE A 72 20.08 -1.18 3.51
CA ILE A 72 21.07 -1.53 4.53
C ILE A 72 22.34 -2.13 3.91
N ILE A 73 22.25 -2.75 2.73
CA ILE A 73 23.37 -3.50 2.12
C ILE A 73 24.25 -2.60 1.24
N ALA A 74 23.66 -1.62 0.55
CA ALA A 74 24.36 -0.77 -0.42
C ALA A 74 23.89 0.68 -0.30
N PRO A 75 24.41 1.45 0.68
CA PRO A 75 24.16 2.88 0.74
C PRO A 75 25.02 3.57 -0.33
N THR A 76 24.53 3.68 -1.56
CA THR A 76 25.03 4.71 -2.48
C THR A 76 24.32 6.03 -2.18
N LYS A 77 24.98 7.18 -2.35
CA LYS A 77 24.35 8.48 -2.06
C LYS A 77 23.06 8.69 -2.88
N ASP A 78 23.02 8.14 -4.10
CA ASP A 78 21.85 8.19 -4.98
C ASP A 78 20.71 7.28 -4.49
N ASP A 79 21.02 6.07 -4.01
CA ASP A 79 20.02 5.15 -3.44
C ASP A 79 19.38 5.70 -2.16
N ILE A 80 20.15 6.42 -1.32
CA ILE A 80 19.62 7.09 -0.13
C ILE A 80 18.62 8.20 -0.51
N ILE A 81 18.92 8.97 -1.57
CA ILE A 81 18.02 10.01 -2.08
C ILE A 81 16.73 9.40 -2.64
N LEU A 82 16.86 8.31 -3.42
CA LEU A 82 15.70 7.60 -3.99
C LEU A 82 14.82 7.02 -2.88
N LEU A 83 15.41 6.37 -1.87
CA LEU A 83 14.70 5.82 -0.73
C LEU A 83 14.00 6.93 0.07
N GLY A 84 14.69 8.04 0.33
CA GLY A 84 14.13 9.21 0.99
C GLY A 84 12.94 9.80 0.23
N ALA A 85 13.02 9.86 -1.10
CA ALA A 85 11.93 10.33 -1.95
C ALA A 85 10.71 9.38 -1.89
N ILE A 86 10.92 8.06 -1.98
CA ILE A 86 9.85 7.06 -1.91
C ILE A 86 9.15 7.10 -0.55
N VAL A 87 9.91 7.12 0.56
CA VAL A 87 9.38 7.22 1.93
C VAL A 87 8.64 8.55 2.14
N GLY A 88 9.17 9.65 1.60
CA GLY A 88 8.53 10.96 1.64
C GLY A 88 7.18 10.96 0.93
N ILE A 89 7.13 10.48 -0.32
CA ILE A 89 5.89 10.35 -1.10
C ILE A 89 4.87 9.50 -0.34
N ARG A 90 5.29 8.35 0.20
CA ARG A 90 4.40 7.49 1.00
C ARG A 90 3.83 8.22 2.22
N THR A 91 4.67 8.94 2.95
CA THR A 91 4.26 9.66 4.16
C THR A 91 3.22 10.72 3.83
N VAL A 92 3.46 11.51 2.77
CA VAL A 92 2.52 12.52 2.30
C VAL A 92 1.21 11.87 1.85
N LEU A 93 1.27 10.84 1.00
CA LEU A 93 0.07 10.18 0.49
C LEU A 93 -0.74 9.54 1.62
N GLY A 94 -0.08 8.81 2.53
CA GLY A 94 -0.72 8.21 3.70
C GLY A 94 -1.35 9.24 4.64
N TYR A 95 -0.68 10.38 4.84
CA TYR A 95 -1.21 11.49 5.63
C TYR A 95 -2.46 12.11 4.99
N PHE A 96 -2.44 12.39 3.68
CA PHE A 96 -3.59 12.94 2.95
C PHE A 96 -4.78 11.97 2.94
N LEU A 97 -4.54 10.69 2.69
CA LEU A 97 -5.61 9.67 2.73
C LEU A 97 -6.18 9.52 4.14
N GLY A 98 -5.33 9.45 5.16
CA GLY A 98 -5.78 9.38 6.55
C GLY A 98 -6.59 10.61 6.97
N LYS A 99 -6.16 11.80 6.51
CA LYS A 99 -6.87 13.06 6.75
C LYS A 99 -8.25 13.08 6.07
N GLU A 100 -8.35 12.69 4.79
CA GLU A 100 -9.66 12.59 4.12
C GLU A 100 -10.60 11.68 4.91
N ILE A 101 -10.14 10.51 5.35
CA ILE A 101 -10.97 9.55 6.10
C ILE A 101 -11.48 10.17 7.41
N SER A 102 -10.63 10.90 8.16
CA SER A 102 -11.05 11.58 9.39
C SER A 102 -12.03 12.72 9.12
N GLU A 103 -11.90 13.43 8.00
CA GLU A 103 -12.79 14.52 7.62
C GLU A 103 -14.19 14.01 7.20
N PHE A 104 -14.29 12.77 6.71
CA PHE A 104 -15.58 12.10 6.46
C PHE A 104 -16.26 11.60 7.76
N ASP A 105 -15.52 11.30 8.83
CA ASP A 105 -16.07 10.81 10.11
C ASP A 105 -16.61 11.94 11.03
N GLU A 106 -16.17 13.20 10.84
CA GLU A 106 -16.56 14.32 11.71
C GLU A 106 -17.92 14.96 11.36
N LYS A 107 -18.56 14.53 10.27
CA LYS A 107 -19.90 14.98 9.86
C LYS A 107 -21.04 14.12 10.41
N LYS A 108 -20.97 13.75 11.69
CA LYS A 108 -22.07 13.09 12.41
C LYS A 108 -22.62 13.95 13.53
#